data_AF-A0AAN8JC15-F1
#
_entry.id   AF-A0AAN8JC15-F1
#
_cell.length_a   1.000
_cell.length_b   1.000
_cell.length_c   1.000
_cell.angle_alpha   90.00
_cell.angle_beta   90.00
_cell.angle_gamma   90.00
#
_symmetry.space_group_name_H-M   'P 1'
#
loop_
_entity.id
_entity.type
_entity.pdbx_description
1 polymer ?
#
loop_
_entity_poly.entity_id
_entity_poly.type
_entity_poly.pdbx_seq_one_letter_code
_entity_poly.pdbx_strand_id
1 'polypeptide(L)'
;MFYLSFENALCKDYVTEKFYRYYKYDTIQIVRARINYSEIAPQGTFVDTADFKSVEQLGNYLKSLAQDEVKYTDYLKRKDAYASIFEEYQFPLTRTSYFTHSHYFKQPLCDLCQIDLSTTHAQPKYPDVYQWFQRDMCHTPEDIQ
;
A
#
# COMPACT_ATOMS: atom_id res chain seq x y z
N MET A 1 11.36 -0.84 -13.51
CA MET A 1 9.96 -1.32 -13.62
C MET A 1 9.12 -0.65 -12.56
N PHE A 2 7.96 -0.12 -12.93
CA PHE A 2 7.03 0.52 -11.98
C PHE A 2 5.77 -0.34 -11.84
N TYR A 3 5.14 -0.30 -10.66
CA TYR A 3 3.85 -0.93 -10.44
C TYR A 3 2.88 0.11 -9.85
N LEU A 4 1.68 0.19 -10.43
CA LEU A 4 0.64 1.13 -10.00
C LEU A 4 -0.18 0.50 -8.86
N SER A 5 0.13 0.89 -7.64
CA SER A 5 -0.57 0.47 -6.41
C SER A 5 -1.69 1.45 -6.06
N PHE A 6 -2.62 1.69 -6.99
CA PHE A 6 -3.68 2.68 -6.82
C PHE A 6 -4.87 2.09 -6.09
N GLU A 7 -5.40 2.82 -5.11
CA GLU A 7 -6.65 2.43 -4.49
C GLU A 7 -7.87 2.77 -5.34
N ASN A 8 -8.91 1.94 -5.20
CA ASN A 8 -10.14 2.08 -5.97
C ASN A 8 -10.93 3.35 -5.57
N ALA A 9 -10.66 3.91 -4.40
CA ALA A 9 -11.25 5.12 -3.87
C ALA A 9 -10.25 5.86 -2.98
N LEU A 10 -10.28 7.20 -2.99
CA LEU A 10 -9.42 8.02 -2.15
C LEU A 10 -10.07 8.24 -0.77
N CYS A 11 -9.98 7.22 0.07
CA CYS A 11 -10.53 7.24 1.43
C CYS A 11 -9.43 7.48 2.48
N LYS A 12 -9.74 8.24 3.52
CA LYS A 12 -8.80 8.50 4.62
C LYS A 12 -8.38 7.17 5.28
N ASP A 13 -7.08 6.97 5.44
CA ASP A 13 -6.44 5.77 6.00
C ASP A 13 -6.73 4.45 5.24
N TYR A 14 -7.22 4.52 3.99
CA TYR A 14 -7.50 3.32 3.18
C TYR A 14 -6.29 2.91 2.34
N VAL A 15 -5.62 1.85 2.77
CA VAL A 15 -4.58 1.16 1.99
C VAL A 15 -4.82 -0.35 2.07
N THR A 16 -4.64 -1.02 0.95
CA THR A 16 -4.99 -2.43 0.77
C THR A 16 -3.81 -3.26 0.27
N GLU A 17 -4.06 -4.51 -0.10
CA GLU A 17 -3.07 -5.43 -0.65
C GLU A 17 -2.35 -4.88 -1.87
N LYS A 18 -2.91 -3.90 -2.60
CA LYS A 18 -2.31 -3.34 -3.81
C LYS A 18 -0.91 -2.77 -3.57
N PHE A 19 -0.68 -2.15 -2.40
CA PHE A 19 0.66 -1.68 -2.02
C PHE A 19 1.59 -2.83 -1.63
N TYR A 20 1.10 -3.74 -0.79
CA TYR A 20 1.90 -4.79 -0.16
C TYR A 20 2.23 -5.96 -1.10
N ARG A 21 1.33 -6.30 -2.02
CA ARG A 21 1.41 -7.51 -2.86
C ARG A 21 2.65 -7.56 -3.73
N TYR A 22 3.03 -6.41 -4.27
CA TYR A 22 4.17 -6.30 -5.17
C TYR A 22 5.42 -5.71 -4.52
N TYR A 23 5.36 -5.39 -3.22
CA TYR A 23 6.49 -4.79 -2.49
C TYR A 23 7.71 -5.72 -2.42
N LYS A 24 7.48 -7.04 -2.51
CA LYS A 24 8.52 -8.08 -2.53
C LYS A 24 9.29 -8.21 -3.85
N TYR A 25 8.87 -7.53 -4.92
CA TYR A 25 9.53 -7.57 -6.22
C TYR A 25 10.39 -6.31 -6.43
N ASP A 26 11.28 -6.36 -7.43
CA ASP A 26 12.18 -5.25 -7.81
C ASP A 26 11.46 -4.17 -8.62
N THR A 27 10.34 -3.69 -8.07
CA THR A 27 9.49 -2.67 -8.64
C THR A 27 9.34 -1.52 -7.68
N ILE A 28 9.38 -0.29 -8.19
CA ILE A 28 9.01 0.89 -7.41
C ILE A 28 7.48 1.03 -7.46
N GLN A 29 6.86 1.11 -6.28
CA GLN A 29 5.42 1.31 -6.15
C GLN A 29 5.06 2.76 -6.42
N ILE A 30 4.15 2.98 -7.37
CA ILE A 30 3.50 4.27 -7.60
C ILE A 30 2.17 4.22 -6.90
N VAL A 31 2.02 5.02 -5.85
CA VAL A 31 0.90 4.91 -4.92
C VAL A 31 -0.08 6.06 -5.10
N ARG A 32 -1.36 5.76 -4.88
CA ARG A 32 -2.43 6.75 -4.91
C ARG A 32 -3.51 6.36 -3.91
N ALA A 33 -3.50 7.05 -2.77
CA ALA A 33 -4.49 6.91 -1.70
C ALA A 33 -4.58 8.22 -0.91
N ARG A 34 -5.63 8.38 -0.09
CA ARG A 34 -5.82 9.57 0.77
C ARG A 34 -5.19 9.34 2.14
N ILE A 35 -3.87 9.13 2.17
CA ILE A 35 -3.12 8.89 3.40
C ILE A 35 -1.78 9.64 3.37
N ASN A 36 -1.16 9.79 4.54
CA ASN A 36 0.27 10.07 4.59
C ASN A 36 1.02 8.73 4.48
N TYR A 37 1.49 8.38 3.27
CA TYR A 37 2.21 7.10 3.06
C TYR A 37 3.46 6.95 3.93
N SER A 38 4.05 8.05 4.41
CA SER A 38 5.19 8.00 5.33
C SER A 38 4.85 7.38 6.69
N GLU A 39 3.56 7.27 7.06
CA GLU A 39 3.11 6.58 8.27
C GLU A 39 3.14 5.05 8.13
N ILE A 40 3.13 4.53 6.90
CA ILE A 40 3.05 3.08 6.63
C ILE A 40 4.27 2.52 5.92
N ALA A 41 5.04 3.36 5.23
CA ALA A 41 6.24 2.99 4.50
C ALA A 41 7.29 4.10 4.60
N PRO A 42 8.59 3.75 4.64
CA PRO A 42 9.66 4.73 4.65
C PRO A 42 9.68 5.57 3.37
N GLN A 43 9.98 6.86 3.50
CA GLN A 43 10.18 7.73 2.33
C GLN A 43 11.33 7.21 1.46
N GLY A 44 11.17 7.33 0.14
CA GLY A 44 12.16 6.84 -0.82
C GLY A 44 12.07 5.34 -1.09
N THR A 45 10.98 4.66 -0.72
CA THR A 45 10.67 3.30 -1.18
C THR A 45 9.46 3.24 -2.13
N PHE A 46 8.76 4.36 -2.31
CA PHE A 46 7.59 4.53 -3.17
C PHE A 46 7.56 5.94 -3.76
N VAL A 47 6.73 6.13 -4.78
CA VAL A 47 6.43 7.44 -5.36
C VAL A 47 4.94 7.71 -5.15
N ASP A 48 4.61 8.77 -4.41
CA ASP A 48 3.23 9.17 -4.21
C ASP A 48 2.77 10.09 -5.33
N THR A 49 1.64 9.74 -5.96
CA THR A 49 1.04 10.59 -6.99
C THR A 49 0.60 11.95 -6.43
N ALA A 50 0.29 12.05 -5.14
CA ALA A 50 -0.10 13.30 -4.48
C ALA A 50 1.01 14.37 -4.47
N ASP A 51 2.27 13.98 -4.71
CA ASP A 51 3.41 14.91 -4.78
C ASP A 51 3.49 15.67 -6.12
N PHE A 52 2.64 15.34 -7.10
CA PHE A 52 2.67 15.89 -8.44
C PHE A 52 1.41 16.69 -8.75
N LYS A 53 1.58 17.82 -9.46
CA LYS A 53 0.45 18.71 -9.81
C LYS A 53 -0.34 18.25 -11.04
N SER A 54 0.18 17.31 -11.83
CA SER A 54 -0.47 16.79 -13.05
C SER A 54 0.08 15.42 -13.44
N VAL A 55 -0.67 14.69 -14.28
CA VAL A 55 -0.22 13.40 -14.82
C VAL A 55 1.04 13.58 -15.66
N GLU A 56 1.17 14.70 -16.37
CA GLU A 56 2.35 15.02 -17.15
C GLU A 56 3.61 15.16 -16.28
N GLN A 57 3.51 15.85 -15.14
CA GLN A 57 4.64 15.99 -14.21
C GLN A 57 5.06 14.64 -13.63
N LEU A 58 4.10 13.81 -13.23
CA LEU A 58 4.35 12.45 -12.79
C LEU A 58 5.04 11.64 -13.90
N GLY A 59 4.52 11.67 -15.12
CA GLY A 59 5.09 10.96 -16.26
C GLY A 59 6.53 11.38 -16.58
N ASN A 60 6.80 12.68 -16.57
CA ASN A 60 8.15 13.23 -16.77
C ASN A 60 9.11 12.79 -15.64
N TYR A 61 8.65 12.82 -14.39
CA TYR A 61 9.44 12.35 -13.25
C TYR A 61 9.75 10.86 -13.38
N LEU A 62 8.75 10.01 -13.61
CA LEU A 62 8.95 8.55 -13.75
C LEU A 62 9.87 8.21 -14.92
N LYS A 63 9.78 8.95 -16.03
CA LYS A 63 10.71 8.81 -17.16
C LYS A 63 12.15 9.16 -16.75
N SER A 64 12.34 10.28 -16.04
CA SER A 64 13.66 10.68 -15.56
C SER A 64 14.24 9.67 -14.55
N LEU A 65 13.40 9.15 -13.65
CA LEU A 65 13.77 8.14 -12.66
C LEU A 65 14.15 6.81 -13.33
N ALA A 66 13.43 6.39 -14.36
CA ALA A 66 13.76 5.19 -15.13
C ALA A 66 15.08 5.29 -15.91
N GLN A 67 15.52 6.51 -16.24
CA GLN A 67 16.78 6.77 -16.95
C GLN A 67 17.96 6.98 -16.00
N ASP A 68 17.70 7.23 -14.71
CA ASP A 68 18.71 7.44 -13.67
C ASP A 68 18.89 6.14 -12.86
N GLU A 69 19.81 5.29 -13.32
CA GLU A 69 20.09 3.98 -12.71
C GLU A 69 20.48 4.11 -11.23
N VAL A 70 21.22 5.16 -10.87
CA VAL A 70 21.69 5.38 -9.49
C VAL A 70 20.50 5.66 -8.59
N LYS A 71 19.62 6.59 -8.97
CA LYS A 71 18.42 6.90 -8.17
C LYS A 71 17.44 5.73 -8.14
N TYR A 72 17.17 5.09 -9.27
CA TYR A 72 16.27 3.94 -9.32
C TYR A 72 16.76 2.81 -8.41
N THR A 73 18.06 2.53 -8.45
CA THR A 73 18.67 1.51 -7.58
C THR A 73 18.66 1.91 -6.11
N ASP A 74 18.81 3.20 -5.79
CA ASP A 74 18.69 3.70 -4.40
C ASP A 74 17.29 3.45 -3.84
N TYR A 75 16.23 3.68 -4.62
CA TYR A 75 14.85 3.31 -4.24
C TYR A 75 14.73 1.81 -3.91
N LEU A 76 15.26 0.94 -4.77
CA LEU A 76 15.20 -0.51 -4.55
C LEU A 76 16.01 -0.92 -3.32
N LYS A 77 17.25 -0.43 -3.17
CA LYS A 77 18.10 -0.73 -2.01
C LYS A 77 17.46 -0.32 -0.69
N ARG A 78 16.83 0.86 -0.65
CA ARG A 78 16.08 1.31 0.53
C ARG A 78 14.89 0.42 0.79
N LYS A 79 14.15 0.03 -0.26
CA LYS A 79 13.01 -0.88 -0.16
C LYS A 79 13.43 -2.24 0.41
N ASP A 80 14.58 -2.77 0.01
CA ASP A 80 15.08 -4.09 0.42
C ASP A 80 15.43 -4.20 1.91
N ALA A 81 15.55 -3.09 2.62
CA ALA A 81 15.64 -3.08 4.07
C ALA A 81 14.31 -3.46 4.77
N TYR A 82 13.22 -3.60 4.00
CA TYR A 82 11.88 -3.86 4.50
C TYR A 82 11.22 -4.99 3.72
N ALA A 83 10.34 -5.74 4.39
CA ALA A 83 9.58 -6.81 3.78
C ALA A 83 8.09 -6.62 4.03
N SER A 84 7.27 -6.95 3.03
CA SER A 84 5.84 -7.15 3.26
C SER A 84 5.63 -8.46 4.00
N ILE A 85 4.92 -8.42 5.12
CA ILE A 85 4.51 -9.62 5.85
C ILE A 85 3.24 -10.16 5.21
N PHE A 86 3.22 -11.45 4.89
CA PHE A 86 2.04 -12.16 4.40
C PHE A 86 2.13 -13.63 4.76
N GLU A 87 0.99 -14.30 4.82
CA GLU A 87 0.91 -15.75 4.93
C GLU A 87 0.32 -16.34 3.65
N GLU A 88 0.92 -17.42 3.17
CA GLU A 88 0.39 -18.17 2.02
C GLU A 88 -0.56 -19.25 2.51
N TYR A 89 -1.80 -19.21 2.03
CA TYR A 89 -2.79 -20.24 2.30
C TYR A 89 -3.08 -21.04 1.03
N GLN A 90 -2.99 -22.36 1.11
CA GLN A 90 -3.27 -23.26 0.00
C GLN A 90 -4.69 -23.79 0.09
N PHE A 91 -5.55 -23.34 -0.82
CA PHE A 91 -6.91 -23.85 -0.97
C PHE A 91 -6.94 -25.00 -1.96
N PRO A 92 -7.37 -26.22 -1.59
CA PRO A 92 -7.48 -27.33 -2.54
C PRO A 92 -8.56 -27.03 -3.56
N LEU A 93 -8.19 -26.97 -4.85
CA LEU A 93 -9.12 -26.84 -5.97
C LEU A 93 -9.57 -28.22 -6.47
N THR A 94 -8.64 -29.18 -6.46
CA THR A 94 -8.89 -30.58 -6.79
C THR A 94 -8.03 -31.47 -5.90
N ARG A 95 -8.08 -32.79 -6.13
CA ARG A 95 -7.25 -33.76 -5.40
C ARG A 95 -5.74 -33.56 -5.60
N THR A 96 -5.33 -32.89 -6.67
CA THR A 96 -3.92 -32.68 -7.04
C THR A 96 -3.57 -31.22 -7.30
N SER A 97 -4.50 -30.28 -7.18
CA SER A 97 -4.25 -28.85 -7.44
C SER A 97 -4.71 -27.97 -6.28
N TYR A 98 -3.95 -26.90 -6.05
CA TYR A 98 -4.16 -25.94 -4.98
C TYR A 98 -4.10 -24.52 -5.54
N PHE A 99 -4.90 -23.63 -4.98
CA PHE A 99 -4.83 -22.19 -5.17
C PHE A 99 -4.12 -21.59 -3.96
N THR A 100 -2.95 -21.00 -4.18
CA THR A 100 -2.25 -20.25 -3.14
C THR A 100 -2.79 -18.82 -3.08
N HIS A 101 -3.28 -18.40 -1.92
CA HIS A 101 -3.71 -17.03 -1.65
C HIS A 101 -2.79 -16.39 -0.61
N SER A 102 -2.25 -15.21 -0.90
CA SER A 102 -1.45 -14.44 0.04
C SER A 102 -2.34 -13.54 0.90
N HIS A 103 -2.37 -13.79 2.21
CA HIS A 103 -3.13 -13.00 3.18
C HIS A 103 -2.24 -11.93 3.83
N TYR A 104 -2.33 -10.69 3.34
CA TYR A 104 -1.62 -9.53 3.90
C TYR A 104 -2.25 -8.99 5.19
N PHE A 105 -3.50 -9.34 5.47
CA PHE A 105 -4.26 -8.82 6.62
C PHE A 105 -4.15 -9.66 7.89
N LYS A 106 -3.64 -10.90 7.82
CA LYS A 106 -3.66 -11.82 8.96
C LYS A 106 -2.82 -11.29 10.14
N GLN A 107 -1.58 -10.88 9.88
CA GLN A 107 -0.71 -10.34 10.93
C GLN A 107 -1.28 -9.06 11.55
N PRO A 108 -1.67 -8.03 10.77
CA PRO A 108 -2.33 -6.84 11.34
C PRO A 108 -3.58 -7.15 12.18
N LEU A 109 -4.39 -8.13 11.78
CA LEU A 109 -5.56 -8.55 12.57
C LEU A 109 -5.15 -9.21 13.89
N CYS A 110 -4.10 -10.02 13.90
CA CYS A 110 -3.54 -10.58 15.14
C CYS A 110 -3.02 -9.46 16.05
N ASP A 111 -2.30 -8.48 15.50
CA ASP A 111 -1.76 -7.35 16.25
C ASP A 111 -2.88 -6.51 16.86
N LEU A 112 -3.97 -6.28 16.12
CA LEU A 112 -5.19 -5.63 16.64
C LEU A 112 -5.82 -6.41 17.81
N CYS A 113 -5.93 -7.74 17.70
CA CYS A 113 -6.42 -8.57 18.81
C CYS A 113 -5.51 -8.44 20.04
N GLN A 114 -4.19 -8.39 19.86
CA GLN A 114 -3.26 -8.20 20.98
C GLN A 114 -3.40 -6.83 21.63
N ILE A 115 -3.57 -5.77 20.84
CA ILE A 115 -3.82 -4.41 21.35
C ILE A 115 -5.08 -4.38 22.21
N ASP A 116 -6.18 -4.95 21.72
CA ASP A 116 -7.46 -5.00 22.44
C ASP A 116 -7.34 -5.77 23.77
N LEU A 117 -6.59 -6.87 23.77
CA LEU A 117 -6.35 -7.67 24.98
C LEU A 117 -5.39 -7.00 25.97
N SER A 118 -4.59 -6.02 25.56
CA SER A 118 -3.48 -5.49 26.36
C SER A 118 -3.85 -4.50 27.48
N THR A 119 -5.14 -4.16 27.70
CA THR A 119 -5.65 -3.12 28.64
C THR A 119 -5.13 -1.69 28.42
N THR A 120 -4.09 -1.53 27.59
CA THR A 120 -3.58 -0.24 27.09
C THR A 120 -4.35 0.13 25.83
N HIS A 121 -5.60 0.55 25.98
CA HIS A 121 -6.39 0.98 24.83
C HIS A 121 -5.87 2.33 24.34
N ALA A 122 -5.06 2.31 23.27
CA ALA A 122 -5.00 3.45 22.37
C ALA A 122 -6.44 3.75 21.92
N GLN A 123 -6.84 5.03 21.96
CA GLN A 123 -8.18 5.41 21.53
C GLN A 123 -8.40 4.92 20.08
N PRO A 124 -9.56 4.28 19.78
CA PRO A 124 -9.83 3.84 18.42
C PRO A 124 -9.78 5.05 17.48
N LYS A 125 -8.96 4.96 16.41
CA LYS A 125 -8.83 6.03 15.40
C LYS A 125 -10.18 6.33 14.75
N TYR A 126 -11.03 5.30 14.64
CA TYR A 126 -12.40 5.38 14.12
C TYR A 126 -13.37 4.65 15.06
N PRO A 127 -14.43 5.32 15.55
CA PRO A 127 -15.40 4.71 16.46
C PRO A 127 -16.36 3.73 15.77
N ASP A 128 -16.51 3.83 14.45
CA ASP A 128 -17.40 2.98 13.66
C ASP A 128 -16.81 2.80 12.24
N VAL A 129 -16.40 1.57 11.93
CA VAL A 129 -15.81 1.21 10.63
C VAL A 129 -16.85 1.21 9.50
N TYR A 130 -18.11 0.86 9.80
CA TYR A 130 -19.18 0.90 8.82
C TYR A 130 -19.50 2.34 8.41
N GLN A 131 -19.58 3.25 9.39
CA GLN A 131 -19.73 4.69 9.13
C GLN A 131 -18.51 5.28 8.42
N TRP A 132 -17.30 4.84 8.78
CA TRP A 132 -16.07 5.23 8.05
C TRP A 132 -16.19 4.90 6.56
N PHE A 133 -16.71 3.71 6.22
CA PHE A 133 -16.86 3.27 4.83
C PHE A 133 -18.02 3.95 4.09
N GLN A 134 -19.09 4.34 4.80
CA GLN A 134 -20.33 4.89 4.20
C GLN A 134 -20.35 6.43 4.08
N ARG A 135 -19.48 7.18 4.76
CA ARG A 135 -19.48 8.67 4.79
C ARG A 135 -18.54 9.31 3.76
N ASP A 136 -18.59 10.65 3.67
CA ASP A 136 -17.74 11.59 2.89
C ASP A 136 -16.20 11.48 3.10
N MET A 137 -15.73 10.40 3.71
CA MET A 137 -14.31 10.09 3.91
C MET A 137 -13.61 9.70 2.61
N CYS A 138 -14.39 9.35 1.59
CA CYS A 138 -13.95 8.92 0.27
C CYS A 138 -14.35 9.96 -0.79
N HIS A 139 -13.42 10.29 -1.69
CA HIS A 139 -13.75 11.07 -2.89
C HIS A 139 -13.22 10.38 -4.14
N THR A 140 -13.79 10.74 -5.28
CA THR A 140 -13.29 10.31 -6.59
C THR A 140 -11.94 10.99 -6.86
N PRO A 141 -10.92 10.25 -7.34
CA PRO A 141 -9.63 10.83 -7.73
C PRO A 141 -9.77 11.75 -8.96
N GLU A 142 -10.07 13.03 -8.74
CA GLU A 142 -10.25 14.07 -9.77
C GLU A 142 -9.07 15.07 -9.83
N ASP A 143 -8.12 14.93 -8.91
CA ASP A 143 -7.08 15.89 -8.54
C ASP A 143 -5.84 15.89 -9.46
N ILE A 144 -5.57 14.77 -10.13
CA ILE A 144 -4.46 14.64 -11.07
C ILE A 144 -5.07 14.43 -12.47
N GLN A 145 -5.16 15.53 -13.22
CA GLN A 145 -5.59 15.56 -14.62
C GLN A 145 -4.39 15.48 -15.57
#